data_AF-A0A085MEL8-F1
#
_entry.id   AF-A0A085MEL8-F1
#
_cell.length_a   1.000
_cell.length_b   1.000
_cell.length_c   1.000
_cell.angle_alpha   90.00
_cell.angle_beta   90.00
_cell.angle_gamma   90.00
#
_symmetry.space_group_name_H-M   'P 1'
#
loop_
_entity.id
_entity.type
_entity.pdbx_description
1 polymer ?
#
loop_
_entity_poly.entity_id
_entity_poly.type
_entity_poly.pdbx_seq_one_letter_code
_entity_poly.pdbx_strand_id
1 'polypeptide(L)'
;MPLTMNVPLCGTDLTGEKLEQAFVAAGKVTPGSLESVTAEKIPHSGGHTSDMLRVFLFWKEKGETATHPARILVKMPKQELLNKLAEQFEPKVAEKMNKTIKADELIRVESAVYRTFSKEVPEIPIPKCYAKWTNGGNSMKFLAIEDLSPHAKTTGLMCSLTKGQLINCAETIAALQAWSLNTQCDWKKEVPNPETYMDTFESFLSSVGDDLERSVKKYPTHLKCVDVEKVRSTLCDAKKVVAAWSLNTQCDWKKEVPNPETYMDTFESFLSSVGDDLERSVKKYPTHLKCVDVEKVRSTLCDAKKVVAELLEYRKMIPDVFVHGDFWASNILFEMDSKTNSVSDRIAGIVDWQMSHQGSFVEDLSRLYSFNVDSEVRHSTMEEVFRRYFDKMQMLAPNTMKSVSFKAAYHIFERAISYYGLMLVVFAKQFIETLALGNPTTEAVVLNRITGNYMDAAKFFNF
;
A
#
# COMPACT_ATOMS: atom_id res chain seq x y z
N MET A 1 17.32 33.82 -21.55
CA MET A 1 15.92 33.73 -21.07
C MET A 1 15.87 34.37 -19.69
N PRO A 2 14.78 35.06 -19.31
CA PRO A 2 14.70 35.70 -17.99
C PRO A 2 14.74 34.64 -16.88
N LEU A 3 15.33 35.00 -15.74
CA LEU A 3 15.44 34.17 -14.53
C LEU A 3 14.04 33.86 -14.00
N THR A 4 13.57 32.61 -14.13
CA THR A 4 12.19 32.16 -13.86
C THR A 4 11.95 31.79 -12.40
N MET A 5 12.39 32.61 -11.45
CA MET A 5 12.23 32.28 -10.02
C MET A 5 10.79 32.48 -9.53
N ASN A 6 10.05 33.44 -10.07
CA ASN A 6 8.73 33.84 -9.56
C ASN A 6 7.57 33.33 -10.43
N VAL A 7 7.88 32.50 -11.43
CA VAL A 7 6.90 31.99 -12.39
C VAL A 7 6.38 30.62 -11.94
N PRO A 8 5.05 30.39 -11.94
CA PRO A 8 4.45 29.07 -11.77
C PRO A 8 5.06 28.00 -12.67
N LEU A 9 5.51 26.89 -12.09
CA LEU A 9 6.11 25.76 -12.80
C LEU A 9 5.04 24.81 -13.30
N CYS A 10 5.04 24.53 -14.61
CA CYS A 10 4.15 23.56 -15.25
C CYS A 10 2.65 23.74 -14.91
N GLY A 11 2.20 24.99 -14.73
CA GLY A 11 0.80 25.30 -14.36
C GLY A 11 0.43 24.95 -12.91
N THR A 12 1.43 24.79 -12.03
CA THR A 12 1.24 24.55 -10.59
C THR A 12 1.58 25.81 -9.79
N ASP A 13 1.15 25.88 -8.53
CA ASP A 13 1.50 27.00 -7.64
C ASP A 13 2.98 27.01 -7.18
N LEU A 14 3.78 26.03 -7.62
CA LEU A 14 5.19 25.93 -7.28
C LEU A 14 5.98 26.95 -8.10
N THR A 15 6.85 27.71 -7.43
CA THR A 15 7.79 28.64 -8.05
C THR A 15 9.21 28.32 -7.60
N GLY A 16 10.22 28.81 -8.33
CA GLY A 16 11.62 28.71 -7.92
C GLY A 16 11.89 29.36 -6.55
N GLU A 17 11.24 30.49 -6.25
CA GLU A 17 11.34 31.14 -4.93
C GLU A 17 10.83 30.25 -3.80
N LYS A 18 9.66 29.63 -3.95
CA LYS A 18 9.11 28.72 -2.92
C LYS A 18 10.04 27.52 -2.71
N LEU A 19 10.63 27.02 -3.79
CA LEU A 19 11.58 25.92 -3.74
C LEU A 19 12.88 26.32 -3.02
N GLU A 20 13.44 27.48 -3.34
CA GLU A 20 14.61 28.01 -2.64
C GLU A 20 14.32 28.24 -1.16
N GLN A 21 13.19 28.84 -0.83
CA GLN A 21 12.76 29.04 0.57
C GLN A 21 12.66 27.69 1.31
N ALA A 22 12.18 26.63 0.65
CA ALA A 22 12.14 25.28 1.22
C ALA A 22 13.56 24.75 1.51
N PHE A 23 14.50 24.92 0.58
CA PHE A 23 15.89 24.51 0.78
C PHE A 23 16.60 25.30 1.87
N VAL A 24 16.37 26.62 1.94
CA VAL A 24 16.89 27.50 2.99
C VAL A 24 16.34 27.07 4.35
N ALA A 25 15.03 26.83 4.45
CA ALA A 25 14.39 26.37 5.68
C ALA A 25 14.90 24.99 6.13
N ALA A 26 15.30 24.14 5.18
CA ALA A 26 15.92 22.84 5.45
C ALA A 26 17.43 22.93 5.77
N GLY A 27 18.01 24.14 5.80
CA GLY A 27 19.43 24.36 6.05
C GLY A 27 20.35 23.80 4.96
N LYS A 28 19.85 23.64 3.73
CA LYS A 28 20.59 23.03 2.61
C LYS A 28 21.34 24.03 1.75
N VAL A 29 20.89 25.28 1.70
CA VAL A 29 21.45 26.34 0.85
C VAL A 29 21.34 27.70 1.54
N THR A 30 22.14 28.67 1.12
CA THR A 30 22.00 30.07 1.57
C THR A 30 21.00 30.83 0.68
N PRO A 31 20.26 31.82 1.21
CA PRO A 31 19.32 32.61 0.43
C PRO A 31 19.95 33.27 -0.80
N GLY A 32 19.27 33.18 -1.95
CA GLY A 32 19.72 33.74 -3.21
C GLY A 32 20.79 32.92 -3.94
N SER A 33 21.00 31.66 -3.54
CA SER A 33 21.93 30.73 -4.20
C SER A 33 21.37 30.12 -5.48
N LEU A 34 20.05 30.02 -5.59
CA LEU A 34 19.38 29.44 -6.77
C LEU A 34 19.19 30.55 -7.82
N GLU A 35 19.82 30.38 -8.99
CA GLU A 35 19.80 31.37 -10.08
C GLU A 35 18.51 31.26 -10.90
N SER A 36 18.15 30.05 -11.31
CA SER A 36 16.91 29.79 -12.04
C SER A 36 16.46 28.34 -11.92
N VAL A 37 15.22 28.08 -12.33
CA VAL A 37 14.62 26.75 -12.37
C VAL A 37 13.86 26.54 -13.66
N THR A 38 13.88 25.32 -14.17
CA THR A 38 12.94 24.85 -15.19
C THR A 38 12.31 23.54 -14.72
N ALA A 39 11.16 23.18 -15.26
CA ALA A 39 10.48 21.95 -14.86
C ALA A 39 9.75 21.32 -16.04
N GLU A 40 9.57 20.01 -15.93
CA GLU A 40 8.66 19.24 -16.76
C GLU A 40 7.72 18.40 -15.90
N LYS A 41 6.50 18.22 -16.38
CA LYS A 41 5.51 17.39 -15.71
C LYS A 41 5.82 15.92 -16.01
N ILE A 42 5.89 15.10 -14.98
CA ILE A 42 5.98 13.65 -15.15
C ILE A 42 4.56 13.16 -15.47
N PRO A 43 4.33 12.53 -16.63
CA PRO A 43 3.01 12.06 -17.01
C PRO A 43 2.45 11.08 -15.98
N HIS A 44 1.17 11.25 -15.64
CA HIS A 44 0.44 10.32 -14.78
C HIS A 44 0.29 8.96 -15.49
N SER A 45 0.96 7.91 -14.98
CA SER A 45 0.51 6.53 -15.17
C SER A 45 -0.63 6.30 -14.16
N GLY A 46 -1.85 6.68 -14.55
CA GLY A 46 -3.00 7.07 -13.70
C GLY A 46 -3.43 6.23 -12.48
N GLY A 47 -2.58 6.11 -11.47
CA GLY A 47 -2.95 5.78 -10.09
C GLY A 47 -2.39 6.78 -9.06
N HIS A 48 -1.78 7.88 -9.52
CA HIS A 48 -1.04 8.78 -8.64
C HIS A 48 -1.94 9.84 -8.00
N THR A 49 -1.89 9.93 -6.68
CA THR A 49 -2.62 10.90 -5.84
C THR A 49 -1.90 12.25 -5.74
N SER A 50 -0.85 12.44 -6.54
CA SER A 50 0.05 13.58 -6.53
C SER A 50 0.34 14.09 -7.94
N ASP A 51 0.58 15.39 -8.08
CA ASP A 51 1.32 15.93 -9.22
C ASP A 51 2.83 15.72 -8.98
N MET A 52 3.51 15.24 -10.01
CA MET A 52 4.97 15.04 -10.01
C MET A 52 5.63 15.95 -11.04
N LEU A 53 6.59 16.76 -10.59
CA LEU A 53 7.44 17.56 -11.47
C LEU A 53 8.88 17.08 -11.37
N ARG A 54 9.55 16.99 -12.52
CA ARG A 54 11.01 16.96 -12.56
C ARG A 54 11.49 18.40 -12.69
N VAL A 55 12.29 18.85 -11.74
CA VAL A 55 12.79 20.23 -11.68
C VAL A 55 14.29 20.23 -11.91
N PHE A 56 14.74 21.05 -12.85
CA PHE A 56 16.15 21.32 -13.13
C PHE A 56 16.55 22.61 -12.43
N LEU A 57 17.65 22.55 -11.69
CA LEU A 57 18.11 23.60 -10.79
C LEU A 57 19.41 24.18 -11.31
N PHE A 58 19.47 25.50 -11.45
CA PHE A 58 20.65 26.22 -11.90
C PHE A 58 21.15 27.09 -10.76
N TRP A 59 22.30 26.72 -10.19
CA TRP A 59 22.90 27.39 -9.03
C TRP A 59 23.91 28.45 -9.45
N LYS A 60 24.09 29.49 -8.63
CA LYS A 60 25.10 30.53 -8.87
C LYS A 60 26.53 30.01 -8.75
N GLU A 61 26.77 29.07 -7.83
CA GLU A 61 28.05 28.40 -7.69
C GLU A 61 28.26 27.41 -8.84
N LYS A 62 29.36 27.57 -9.58
CA LYS A 62 29.70 26.77 -10.78
C LYS A 62 31.06 26.12 -10.60
N GLY A 63 31.20 24.84 -10.96
CA GLY A 63 32.48 24.12 -10.99
C GLY A 63 32.44 22.75 -10.30
N GLU A 64 33.59 22.08 -10.27
CA GLU A 64 33.78 20.73 -9.71
C GLU A 64 33.50 20.63 -8.20
N THR A 65 33.35 21.76 -7.49
CA THR A 65 33.00 21.84 -6.06
C THR A 65 31.50 21.96 -5.79
N ALA A 66 30.65 22.04 -6.82
CA ALA A 66 29.21 22.22 -6.64
C ALA A 66 28.55 20.99 -6.00
N THR A 67 28.10 21.11 -4.75
CA THR A 67 27.47 20.02 -3.99
C THR A 67 25.95 19.96 -4.14
N HIS A 68 25.35 20.92 -4.84
CA HIS A 68 23.89 21.04 -4.94
C HIS A 68 23.33 20.19 -6.08
N PRO A 69 22.11 19.63 -5.92
CA PRO A 69 21.52 18.81 -6.96
C PRO A 69 21.21 19.65 -8.21
N ALA A 70 21.65 19.21 -9.39
CA ALA A 70 21.27 19.83 -10.66
C ALA A 70 19.83 19.48 -11.07
N ARG A 71 19.27 18.43 -10.48
CA ARG A 71 17.93 17.93 -10.78
C ARG A 71 17.31 17.24 -9.58
N ILE A 72 16.01 17.44 -9.39
CA ILE A 72 15.20 16.80 -8.35
C ILE A 72 13.82 16.41 -8.87
N LEU A 73 13.10 15.63 -8.08
CA LEU A 73 11.66 15.42 -8.21
C LEU A 73 10.91 16.21 -7.13
N VAL A 74 9.80 16.83 -7.52
CA VAL A 74 8.89 17.50 -6.59
C VAL A 74 7.54 16.80 -6.63
N LYS A 75 7.15 16.20 -5.50
CA LYS A 75 5.87 15.53 -5.28
C LYS A 75 4.90 16.47 -4.58
N MET A 76 3.74 16.68 -5.17
CA MET A 76 2.67 17.54 -4.66
C MET A 76 1.36 16.75 -4.53
N PRO A 77 1.07 16.19 -3.35
CA PRO A 77 -0.20 15.51 -3.09
C PRO A 77 -1.39 16.44 -3.32
N LYS A 78 -2.45 15.92 -3.93
CA LYS A 78 -3.65 16.69 -4.27
C LYS A 78 -4.90 15.99 -3.78
N GLN A 79 -5.69 16.70 -2.97
CA GLN A 79 -6.97 16.17 -2.50
C GLN A 79 -7.93 15.93 -3.66
N GLU A 80 -7.88 16.73 -4.72
CA GLU A 80 -8.73 16.53 -5.90
C GLU A 80 -8.41 15.21 -6.63
N LEU A 81 -7.15 14.78 -6.64
CA LEU A 81 -6.76 13.50 -7.24
C LEU A 81 -7.18 12.33 -6.36
N LEU A 82 -7.10 12.47 -5.03
CA LEU A 82 -7.66 11.49 -4.10
C LEU A 82 -9.18 11.36 -4.27
N ASN A 83 -9.89 12.47 -4.39
CA ASN A 83 -11.34 12.47 -4.58
C ASN A 83 -11.73 11.79 -5.90
N LYS A 84 -10.98 12.04 -6.99
CA LYS A 84 -11.18 11.33 -8.28
C LYS A 84 -10.89 9.84 -8.21
N LEU A 85 -9.91 9.43 -7.40
CA LEU A 85 -9.66 8.02 -7.13
C LEU A 85 -10.84 7.42 -6.35
N ALA A 86 -11.35 8.15 -5.35
CA ALA A 86 -12.48 7.75 -4.54
C ALA A 86 -13.76 7.53 -5.39
N GLU A 87 -13.97 8.32 -6.44
CA GLU A 87 -15.09 8.18 -7.40
C GLU A 87 -15.13 6.83 -8.15
N GLN A 88 -14.02 6.06 -8.16
CA GLN A 88 -14.00 4.71 -8.74
C GLN A 88 -14.66 3.67 -7.85
N PHE A 89 -14.91 4.02 -6.59
CA PHE A 89 -15.58 3.19 -5.60
C PHE A 89 -17.04 3.60 -5.46
N GLU A 90 -17.82 2.77 -4.76
CA GLU A 90 -19.23 3.08 -4.51
C GLU A 90 -19.37 4.39 -3.72
N PRO A 91 -20.45 5.19 -3.91
CA PRO A 91 -20.54 6.54 -3.38
C PRO A 91 -20.30 6.69 -1.86
N LYS A 92 -20.74 5.72 -1.07
CA LYS A 92 -20.51 5.73 0.38
C LYS A 92 -19.06 5.36 0.75
N VAL A 93 -18.42 4.45 0.00
CA VAL A 93 -16.98 4.20 0.09
C VAL A 93 -16.23 5.47 -0.28
N ALA A 94 -16.59 6.10 -1.39
CA ALA A 94 -15.99 7.33 -1.86
C ALA A 94 -16.09 8.46 -0.82
N GLU A 95 -17.27 8.65 -0.22
CA GLU A 95 -17.50 9.64 0.83
C GLU A 95 -16.63 9.37 2.07
N LYS A 96 -16.51 8.12 2.50
CA LYS A 96 -15.71 7.76 3.69
C LYS A 96 -14.20 7.84 3.38
N MET A 97 -13.74 7.37 2.22
CA MET A 97 -12.37 7.58 1.74
C MET A 97 -12.03 9.08 1.72
N ASN A 98 -12.92 9.92 1.21
CA ASN A 98 -12.71 11.37 1.19
C ASN A 98 -12.68 12.00 2.60
N LYS A 99 -13.31 11.38 3.61
CA LYS A 99 -13.26 11.82 5.02
C LYS A 99 -12.01 11.33 5.74
N THR A 100 -11.57 10.10 5.49
CA THR A 100 -10.47 9.44 6.22
C THR A 100 -9.11 9.68 5.56
N ILE A 101 -9.03 9.57 4.24
CA ILE A 101 -7.79 9.71 3.48
C ILE A 101 -7.63 11.17 3.05
N LYS A 102 -6.75 11.87 3.76
CA LYS A 102 -6.41 13.27 3.48
C LYS A 102 -5.02 13.37 2.87
N ALA A 103 -4.88 14.18 1.82
CA ALA A 103 -3.57 14.47 1.22
C ALA A 103 -2.57 14.98 2.27
N ASP A 104 -3.07 15.72 3.25
CA ASP A 104 -2.34 16.24 4.40
C ASP A 104 -1.73 15.15 5.28
N GLU A 105 -2.46 14.05 5.47
CA GLU A 105 -2.00 12.93 6.28
C GLU A 105 -0.97 12.10 5.50
N LEU A 106 -1.21 11.85 4.22
CA LEU A 106 -0.28 11.14 3.34
C LEU A 106 1.10 11.83 3.29
N ILE A 107 1.13 13.15 3.09
CA ILE A 107 2.39 13.91 3.10
C ILE A 107 3.02 13.99 4.49
N ARG A 108 2.21 13.99 5.57
CA ARG A 108 2.70 13.96 6.95
C ARG A 108 3.46 12.66 7.21
N VAL A 109 2.88 11.53 6.84
CA VAL A 109 3.48 10.19 6.98
C VAL A 109 4.77 10.11 6.19
N GLU A 110 4.75 10.42 4.88
CA GLU A 110 5.95 10.36 4.04
C GLU A 110 7.06 11.30 4.55
N SER A 111 6.71 12.51 4.99
CA SER A 111 7.65 13.45 5.61
C SER A 111 8.23 12.93 6.94
N ALA A 112 7.44 12.15 7.69
CA ALA A 112 7.88 11.54 8.94
C ALA A 112 8.88 10.41 8.69
N VAL A 113 8.72 9.64 7.62
CA VAL A 113 9.69 8.61 7.20
C VAL A 113 11.06 9.22 6.90
N TYR A 114 11.14 10.21 6.01
CA TYR A 114 12.42 10.88 5.69
C TYR A 114 13.07 11.54 6.92
N ARG A 115 12.27 12.10 7.83
CA ARG A 115 12.78 12.66 9.10
C ARG A 115 13.34 11.55 10.00
N THR A 116 12.64 10.43 10.12
CA THR A 116 13.05 9.33 11.01
C THR A 116 14.33 8.69 10.48
N PHE A 117 14.39 8.38 9.19
CA PHE A 117 15.55 7.73 8.58
C PHE A 117 16.79 8.63 8.52
N SER A 118 16.62 9.96 8.57
CA SER A 118 17.78 10.87 8.67
C SER A 118 18.40 10.93 10.07
N LYS A 119 17.71 10.43 11.11
CA LYS A 119 18.26 10.30 12.47
C LYS A 119 19.03 9.00 12.64
N GLU A 120 18.46 7.91 12.14
CA GLU A 120 19.05 6.57 12.15
C GLU A 120 18.70 5.90 10.83
N VAL A 121 19.70 5.71 9.96
CA VAL A 121 19.48 5.24 8.59
C VAL A 121 19.32 3.71 8.60
N PRO A 122 18.14 3.16 8.27
CA PRO A 122 18.03 1.73 8.01
C PRO A 122 18.91 1.32 6.82
N GLU A 123 19.40 0.08 6.79
CA GLU A 123 20.17 -0.47 5.65
C GLU A 123 19.27 -0.72 4.43
N ILE A 124 18.58 0.31 3.94
CA ILE A 124 17.72 0.26 2.76
C ILE A 124 18.01 1.43 1.81
N PRO A 125 17.94 1.20 0.48
CA PRO A 125 18.02 2.28 -0.49
C PRO A 125 16.77 3.17 -0.44
N ILE A 126 16.96 4.46 -0.13
CA ILE A 126 15.90 5.48 -0.15
C ILE A 126 16.45 6.76 -0.80
N PRO A 127 15.70 7.45 -1.69
CA PRO A 127 16.16 8.72 -2.24
C PRO A 127 16.37 9.77 -1.16
N LYS A 128 17.31 10.68 -1.36
CA LYS A 128 17.48 11.82 -0.47
C LYS A 128 16.25 12.73 -0.52
N CYS A 129 15.79 13.17 0.64
CA CYS A 129 14.85 14.28 0.77
C CYS A 129 15.62 15.57 1.00
N TYR A 130 15.51 16.51 0.05
CA TYR A 130 16.20 17.80 0.11
C TYR A 130 15.43 18.82 0.93
N ALA A 131 14.11 18.87 0.76
CA ALA A 131 13.25 19.79 1.50
C ALA A 131 11.79 19.33 1.50
N LYS A 132 11.03 19.89 2.45
CA LYS A 132 9.58 19.80 2.51
C LYS A 132 8.98 21.19 2.62
N TRP A 133 7.77 21.36 2.10
CA TRP A 133 7.00 22.57 2.27
C TRP A 133 5.64 22.26 2.87
N THR A 134 5.45 22.71 4.11
CA THR A 134 4.19 22.59 4.86
C THR A 134 3.74 23.92 5.47
N ASN A 135 4.45 25.02 5.19
CA ASN A 135 4.22 26.32 5.82
C ASN A 135 3.36 27.24 4.94
N GLY A 136 2.43 27.94 5.59
CA GLY A 136 1.55 28.94 5.00
C GLY A 136 0.14 28.39 4.85
N GLY A 137 -0.88 29.20 5.17
CA GLY A 137 -2.30 28.89 4.96
C GLY A 137 -2.71 28.72 3.48
N ASN A 138 -1.76 28.38 2.60
CA ASN A 138 -1.95 27.95 1.22
C ASN A 138 -2.30 26.47 1.16
N SER A 139 -3.03 26.09 0.11
CA SER A 139 -3.43 24.71 -0.20
C SER A 139 -2.28 23.80 -0.64
N MET A 140 -1.14 24.34 -1.10
CA MET A 140 -0.09 23.56 -1.76
C MET A 140 1.01 23.11 -0.81
N LYS A 141 1.23 21.79 -0.76
CA LYS A 141 2.29 21.11 0.01
C LYS A 141 3.14 20.27 -0.91
N PHE A 142 4.44 20.16 -0.62
CA PHE A 142 5.33 19.35 -1.45
C PHE A 142 6.52 18.74 -0.71
N LEU A 143 7.07 17.70 -1.34
CA LEU A 143 8.37 17.10 -1.02
C LEU A 143 9.31 17.24 -2.20
N ALA A 144 10.53 17.72 -1.96
CA ALA A 144 11.62 17.80 -2.93
C ALA A 144 12.59 16.64 -2.66
N ILE A 145 12.63 15.66 -3.56
CA ILE A 145 13.37 14.40 -3.39
C ILE A 145 14.33 14.16 -4.56
N GLU A 146 15.29 13.26 -4.36
CA GLU A 146 16.27 12.85 -5.37
C GLU A 146 15.62 12.23 -6.61
N ASP A 147 16.09 12.66 -7.78
CA ASP A 147 15.68 12.06 -9.05
C ASP A 147 16.61 10.90 -9.41
N LEU A 148 16.14 9.67 -9.15
CA LEU A 148 16.85 8.43 -9.47
C LEU A 148 16.64 7.97 -10.93
N SER A 149 15.76 8.60 -11.70
CA SER A 149 15.48 8.23 -13.10
C SER A 149 16.67 8.19 -14.07
N PRO A 150 17.81 8.91 -13.89
CA PRO A 150 18.95 8.74 -14.80
C PRO A 150 19.63 7.36 -14.75
N HIS A 151 19.47 6.61 -13.66
CA HIS A 151 20.20 5.36 -13.44
C HIS A 151 19.34 4.25 -12.84
N ALA A 152 18.04 4.50 -12.62
CA ALA A 152 17.12 3.52 -12.07
C ALA A 152 15.73 3.60 -12.72
N LYS A 153 15.04 2.46 -12.75
CA LYS A 153 13.71 2.34 -13.35
C LYS A 153 12.86 1.32 -12.58
N THR A 154 11.55 1.55 -12.55
CA THR A 154 10.58 0.56 -12.08
C THR A 154 10.35 -0.51 -13.16
N THR A 155 10.05 -1.74 -12.76
CA THR A 155 9.63 -2.79 -13.71
C THR A 155 8.15 -2.67 -14.10
N GLY A 156 7.37 -1.94 -13.28
CA GLY A 156 5.95 -1.69 -13.51
C GLY A 156 5.07 -2.92 -13.29
N LEU A 157 3.84 -2.87 -13.81
CA LEU A 157 2.84 -3.93 -13.63
C LEU A 157 2.85 -5.00 -14.72
N MET A 158 3.49 -4.74 -15.86
CA MET A 158 3.35 -5.60 -17.04
C MET A 158 4.16 -6.90 -16.97
N CYS A 159 5.21 -6.94 -16.15
CA CYS A 159 6.11 -8.07 -16.06
C CYS A 159 6.15 -8.60 -14.64
N SER A 160 6.21 -9.93 -14.48
CA SER A 160 6.54 -10.53 -13.19
C SER A 160 7.95 -10.13 -12.79
N LEU A 161 8.17 -9.89 -11.50
CA LEU A 161 9.51 -9.73 -10.96
C LEU A 161 10.33 -11.01 -11.13
N THR A 162 11.63 -10.85 -11.37
CA THR A 162 12.58 -11.97 -11.41
C THR A 162 12.81 -12.53 -10.01
N LYS A 163 13.29 -13.77 -9.91
CA LYS A 163 13.72 -14.34 -8.63
C LYS A 163 14.78 -13.47 -7.94
N GLY A 164 15.74 -12.92 -8.69
CA GLY A 164 16.78 -12.05 -8.15
C GLY A 164 16.21 -10.75 -7.57
N GLN A 165 15.26 -10.12 -8.26
CA GLN A 165 14.54 -8.96 -7.75
C GLN A 165 13.75 -9.29 -6.48
N LEU A 166 13.06 -10.44 -6.45
CA LEU A 166 12.29 -10.88 -5.28
C LEU A 166 13.18 -11.13 -4.06
N ILE A 167 14.36 -11.75 -4.25
CA ILE A 167 15.34 -11.94 -3.17
C ILE A 167 15.82 -10.59 -2.63
N ASN A 168 16.20 -9.65 -3.51
CA ASN A 168 16.62 -8.32 -3.08
C ASN A 168 15.51 -7.57 -2.34
N CYS A 169 14.26 -7.68 -2.79
CA CYS A 169 13.10 -7.12 -2.09
C CYS A 169 12.94 -7.73 -0.69
N ALA A 170 12.99 -9.06 -0.58
CA ALA A 170 12.90 -9.78 0.68
C ALA A 170 14.01 -9.38 1.68
N GLU A 171 15.26 -9.31 1.23
CA GLU A 171 16.38 -8.90 2.09
C GLU A 171 16.28 -7.43 2.52
N THR A 172 15.77 -6.55 1.65
CA THR A 172 15.57 -5.12 1.94
C THR A 172 14.43 -4.91 2.94
N ILE A 173 13.31 -5.62 2.78
CA ILE A 173 12.21 -5.60 3.76
C ILE A 173 12.68 -6.15 5.11
N ALA A 174 13.45 -7.24 5.11
CA ALA A 174 14.02 -7.78 6.34
C ALA A 174 14.93 -6.76 7.04
N ALA A 175 15.75 -6.02 6.30
CA ALA A 175 16.60 -4.96 6.85
C ALA A 175 15.78 -3.82 7.48
N LEU A 176 14.74 -3.34 6.79
CA LEU A 176 13.82 -2.32 7.31
C LEU A 176 13.13 -2.78 8.61
N GLN A 177 12.57 -3.99 8.59
CA GLN A 177 11.79 -4.49 9.70
C GLN A 177 12.68 -4.84 10.90
N ALA A 178 13.87 -5.41 10.67
CA ALA A 178 14.86 -5.62 11.72
C ALA A 178 15.35 -4.30 12.32
N TRP A 179 15.57 -3.26 11.50
CA TRP A 179 15.85 -1.92 12.00
C TRP A 179 14.74 -1.44 12.93
N SER A 180 13.47 -1.60 12.55
CA SER A 180 12.33 -1.16 13.37
C SER A 180 12.22 -1.87 14.74
N LEU A 181 12.77 -3.08 14.85
CA LEU A 181 12.80 -3.86 16.09
C LEU A 181 13.97 -3.49 17.01
N ASN A 182 15.05 -2.93 16.46
CA ASN A 182 16.30 -2.68 17.17
C ASN A 182 16.61 -1.18 17.37
N THR A 183 15.98 -0.31 16.59
CA THR A 183 16.22 1.14 16.60
C THR A 183 15.85 1.77 17.94
N GLN A 184 16.56 2.85 18.28
CA GLN A 184 16.20 3.70 19.42
C GLN A 184 15.18 4.78 19.04
N CYS A 185 14.88 4.92 17.74
CA CYS A 185 13.90 5.88 17.25
C CYS A 185 12.48 5.44 17.63
N ASP A 186 11.70 6.37 18.18
CA ASP A 186 10.29 6.16 18.52
C ASP A 186 9.39 6.26 17.28
N TRP A 187 9.67 5.43 16.28
CA TRP A 187 9.04 5.46 14.97
C TRP A 187 7.53 5.17 15.05
N LYS A 188 7.08 4.43 16.08
CA LYS A 188 5.66 4.10 16.30
C LYS A 188 4.80 5.33 16.54
N LYS A 189 5.37 6.44 17.05
CA LYS A 189 4.65 7.72 17.20
C LYS A 189 4.62 8.54 15.90
N GLU A 190 5.47 8.21 14.94
CA GLU A 190 5.64 8.98 13.72
C GLU A 190 4.70 8.50 12.60
N VAL A 191 4.31 7.22 12.63
CA VAL A 191 3.43 6.57 11.65
C VAL A 191 2.11 6.10 12.29
N PRO A 192 1.03 5.93 11.50
CA PRO A 192 -0.22 5.41 12.01
C PRO A 192 -0.05 4.03 12.66
N ASN A 193 -0.84 3.77 13.69
CA ASN A 193 -0.96 2.43 14.26
C ASN A 193 -1.77 1.53 13.31
N PRO A 194 -1.70 0.20 13.47
CA PRO A 194 -2.44 -0.71 12.59
C PRO A 194 -3.95 -0.46 12.69
N GLU A 195 -4.44 0.01 13.84
CA GLU A 195 -5.85 0.31 14.05
C GLU A 195 -6.33 1.47 13.16
N THR A 196 -5.56 2.55 13.00
CA THR A 196 -5.92 3.70 12.12
C THR A 196 -5.90 3.30 10.64
N TYR A 197 -4.99 2.41 10.26
CA TYR A 197 -4.91 1.86 8.90
C TYR A 197 -6.06 0.89 8.63
N MET A 198 -6.37 0.03 9.60
CA MET A 198 -7.51 -0.88 9.56
C MET A 198 -8.84 -0.14 9.60
N ASP A 199 -8.96 1.01 10.28
CA ASP A 199 -10.13 1.90 10.23
C ASP A 199 -10.30 2.52 8.84
N THR A 200 -9.19 2.78 8.13
CA THR A 200 -9.18 3.27 6.74
C THR A 200 -9.57 2.17 5.74
N PHE A 201 -9.07 0.95 5.97
CA PHE A 201 -9.45 -0.25 5.24
C PHE A 201 -10.89 -0.70 5.56
N GLU A 202 -11.36 -0.54 6.78
CA GLU A 202 -12.74 -0.75 7.24
C GLU A 202 -13.67 0.31 6.64
N SER A 203 -13.19 1.55 6.52
CA SER A 203 -13.92 2.64 5.88
C SER A 203 -14.13 2.45 4.39
N PHE A 204 -13.17 1.79 3.74
CA PHE A 204 -13.26 1.36 2.35
C PHE A 204 -14.39 0.33 2.13
N LEU A 205 -14.81 -0.34 3.19
CA LEU A 205 -15.56 -1.60 3.11
C LEU A 205 -16.97 -1.51 3.72
N SER A 206 -17.19 -0.61 4.69
CA SER A 206 -18.41 -0.55 5.51
C SER A 206 -19.65 0.09 4.85
N SER A 207 -19.84 -0.01 3.53
CA SER A 207 -20.76 0.90 2.81
C SER A 207 -21.89 0.27 2.01
N VAL A 208 -22.04 -1.06 1.94
CA VAL A 208 -22.93 -1.70 0.94
C VAL A 208 -24.03 -2.57 1.60
N GLY A 209 -24.20 -2.52 2.93
CA GLY A 209 -25.34 -3.18 3.60
C GLY A 209 -26.73 -2.69 3.15
N ASP A 210 -26.80 -1.50 2.58
CA ASP A 210 -28.07 -0.89 2.11
C ASP A 210 -28.38 -1.20 0.63
N ASP A 211 -27.57 -2.03 -0.05
CA ASP A 211 -27.69 -2.30 -1.49
C ASP A 211 -28.28 -3.67 -1.82
N LEU A 212 -28.28 -4.63 -0.88
CA LEU A 212 -29.00 -5.90 -1.03
C LEU A 212 -30.50 -5.67 -1.27
N GLU A 213 -31.10 -4.71 -0.56
CA GLU A 213 -32.54 -4.38 -0.69
C GLU A 213 -32.86 -3.70 -2.04
N ARG A 214 -31.90 -2.96 -2.61
CA ARG A 214 -32.02 -2.31 -3.92
C ARG A 214 -31.80 -3.29 -5.07
N SER A 215 -30.82 -4.21 -4.95
CA SER A 215 -30.52 -5.24 -5.94
C SER A 215 -31.64 -6.28 -6.04
N VAL A 216 -32.25 -6.68 -4.92
CA VAL A 216 -33.43 -7.57 -4.90
C VAL A 216 -34.66 -6.91 -5.52
N LYS A 217 -34.89 -5.61 -5.28
CA LYS A 217 -35.96 -4.85 -5.96
C LYS A 217 -35.72 -4.67 -7.47
N LYS A 218 -34.46 -4.55 -7.89
CA LYS A 218 -34.08 -4.26 -9.28
C LYS A 218 -34.02 -5.50 -10.18
N TYR A 219 -33.76 -6.69 -9.61
CA TYR A 219 -33.64 -7.95 -10.36
C TYR A 219 -34.49 -9.10 -9.77
N PRO A 220 -35.82 -8.94 -9.67
CA PRO A 220 -36.70 -9.89 -8.97
C PRO A 220 -36.76 -11.29 -9.61
N THR A 221 -36.35 -11.43 -10.87
CA THR A 221 -36.33 -12.71 -11.60
C THR A 221 -35.03 -13.51 -11.44
N HIS A 222 -33.91 -12.86 -11.08
CA HIS A 222 -32.58 -13.49 -11.01
C HIS A 222 -32.14 -13.85 -9.59
N LEU A 223 -32.75 -13.24 -8.57
CA LEU A 223 -32.43 -13.44 -7.15
C LEU A 223 -33.53 -14.18 -6.37
N LYS A 224 -34.35 -14.96 -7.07
CA LYS A 224 -35.57 -15.61 -6.55
C LYS A 224 -35.31 -16.66 -5.45
N CYS A 225 -34.06 -17.08 -5.27
CA CYS A 225 -33.60 -18.06 -4.29
C CYS A 225 -33.02 -17.45 -3.01
N VAL A 226 -32.91 -16.12 -2.93
CA VAL A 226 -32.38 -15.44 -1.74
C VAL A 226 -33.53 -15.10 -0.79
N ASP A 227 -33.65 -15.88 0.28
CA ASP A 227 -34.56 -15.57 1.39
C ASP A 227 -33.90 -14.53 2.30
N VAL A 228 -34.17 -13.27 2.00
CA VAL A 228 -33.60 -12.10 2.68
C VAL A 228 -33.95 -12.09 4.17
N GLU A 229 -35.14 -12.53 4.56
CA GLU A 229 -35.57 -12.62 5.96
C GLU A 229 -34.80 -13.72 6.72
N LYS A 230 -34.49 -14.84 6.06
CA LYS A 230 -33.67 -15.92 6.63
C LYS A 230 -32.19 -15.53 6.77
N VAL A 231 -31.65 -14.78 5.81
CA VAL A 231 -30.29 -14.21 5.90
C VAL A 231 -30.22 -13.21 7.06
N ARG A 232 -31.24 -12.35 7.20
CA ARG A 232 -31.33 -11.34 8.27
C ARG A 232 -31.46 -11.98 9.66
N SER A 233 -32.28 -13.02 9.81
CA SER A 233 -32.47 -13.71 11.10
C SER A 233 -31.25 -14.53 11.54
N THR A 234 -30.47 -15.07 10.60
CA THR A 234 -29.22 -15.80 10.90
C THR A 234 -28.13 -14.86 11.43
N LEU A 235 -28.07 -13.63 10.91
CA LEU A 235 -27.12 -12.60 11.34
C LEU A 235 -27.48 -11.98 12.71
N CYS A 236 -28.76 -11.93 13.08
CA CYS A 236 -29.20 -11.41 14.38
C CYS A 236 -28.85 -12.31 15.58
N ASP A 237 -28.48 -13.59 15.39
CA ASP A 237 -28.13 -14.51 16.48
C ASP A 237 -26.62 -14.50 16.82
N ALA A 238 -25.86 -13.52 16.29
CA ALA A 238 -24.43 -13.29 16.56
C ALA A 238 -24.09 -13.17 18.06
N LYS A 239 -25.06 -12.77 18.90
CA LYS A 239 -24.92 -12.73 20.37
C LYS A 239 -24.72 -14.11 21.00
N LYS A 240 -25.31 -15.19 20.45
CA LYS A 240 -25.12 -16.56 20.97
C LYS A 240 -23.76 -17.15 20.60
N VAL A 241 -23.23 -16.80 19.42
CA VAL A 241 -21.90 -17.21 18.96
C VAL A 241 -20.81 -16.55 19.83
N VAL A 242 -20.98 -15.27 20.15
CA VAL A 242 -20.11 -14.54 21.09
C VAL A 242 -20.18 -15.12 22.51
N ALA A 243 -21.36 -15.51 22.99
CA ALA A 243 -21.54 -16.15 24.30
C ALA A 243 -20.86 -17.53 24.36
N ALA A 244 -20.94 -18.33 23.29
CA ALA A 244 -20.29 -19.64 23.21
C ALA A 244 -18.75 -19.56 23.14
N TRP A 245 -18.19 -18.51 22.52
CA TRP A 245 -16.74 -18.32 22.39
C TRP A 245 -16.07 -17.65 23.59
N SER A 246 -16.81 -16.83 24.34
CA SER A 246 -16.36 -16.24 25.61
C SER A 246 -16.00 -17.30 26.66
N LEU A 247 -16.54 -18.51 26.53
CA LEU A 247 -16.31 -19.64 27.44
C LEU A 247 -15.06 -20.46 27.09
N ASN A 248 -14.48 -20.31 25.88
CA ASN A 248 -13.47 -21.24 25.35
C ASN A 248 -12.10 -20.62 24.99
N THR A 249 -11.89 -19.33 25.19
CA THR A 249 -10.60 -18.68 24.88
C THR A 249 -9.92 -18.16 26.16
N GLN A 250 -8.77 -18.77 26.51
CA GLN A 250 -7.89 -18.35 27.62
C GLN A 250 -7.02 -17.12 27.27
N CYS A 251 -7.54 -16.14 26.53
CA CYS A 251 -6.84 -14.90 26.22
C CYS A 251 -7.70 -13.69 26.56
N ASP A 252 -7.17 -12.84 27.44
CA ASP A 252 -7.84 -11.69 28.04
C ASP A 252 -7.72 -10.45 27.13
N TRP A 253 -8.03 -10.61 25.83
CA TRP A 253 -7.86 -9.59 24.78
C TRP A 253 -8.60 -8.28 25.08
N LYS A 254 -9.65 -8.34 25.93
CA LYS A 254 -10.43 -7.19 26.39
C LYS A 254 -9.60 -6.16 27.17
N LYS A 255 -8.43 -6.54 27.69
CA LYS A 255 -7.53 -5.64 28.43
C LYS A 255 -6.59 -4.85 27.50
N GLU A 256 -6.41 -5.28 26.25
CA GLU A 256 -5.45 -4.67 25.31
C GLU A 256 -6.12 -3.84 24.20
N VAL A 257 -7.46 -3.81 24.14
CA VAL A 257 -8.23 -3.11 23.10
C VAL A 257 -9.09 -2.00 23.71
N PRO A 258 -8.77 -0.71 23.49
CA PRO A 258 -9.68 0.39 23.82
C PRO A 258 -10.91 0.38 22.90
N ASN A 259 -12.12 0.51 23.47
CA ASN A 259 -13.41 0.67 22.76
C ASN A 259 -13.78 -0.42 21.70
N PRO A 260 -13.89 -1.69 22.09
CA PRO A 260 -14.31 -2.77 21.20
C PRO A 260 -15.75 -2.66 20.69
N GLU A 261 -16.63 -1.86 21.27
CA GLU A 261 -18.05 -1.79 20.87
C GLU A 261 -18.30 -0.89 19.65
N THR A 262 -17.53 0.19 19.48
CA THR A 262 -17.62 1.10 18.31
C THR A 262 -17.04 0.47 17.04
N TYR A 263 -16.07 -0.42 17.22
CA TYR A 263 -15.46 -1.29 16.20
C TYR A 263 -16.46 -2.31 15.61
N MET A 264 -17.48 -2.70 16.37
CA MET A 264 -18.32 -3.85 16.02
C MET A 264 -19.43 -3.49 15.02
N ASP A 265 -20.06 -2.32 15.21
CA ASP A 265 -21.14 -1.86 14.35
C ASP A 265 -20.64 -1.45 12.95
N THR A 266 -19.42 -0.91 12.88
CA THR A 266 -18.79 -0.45 11.63
C THR A 266 -18.29 -1.62 10.77
N PHE A 267 -17.91 -2.71 11.43
CA PHE A 267 -17.30 -3.90 10.83
C PHE A 267 -18.32 -4.97 10.41
N GLU A 268 -19.50 -5.04 11.06
CA GLU A 268 -20.63 -5.85 10.56
C GLU A 268 -21.13 -5.34 9.18
N SER A 269 -20.97 -4.04 8.90
CA SER A 269 -21.29 -3.45 7.59
C SER A 269 -20.34 -3.90 6.46
N PHE A 270 -19.06 -4.16 6.75
CA PHE A 270 -18.06 -4.64 5.77
C PHE A 270 -18.50 -5.94 5.08
N LEU A 271 -19.05 -6.89 5.83
CA LEU A 271 -19.25 -8.24 5.34
C LEU A 271 -20.49 -8.41 4.48
N SER A 272 -21.44 -7.49 4.64
CA SER A 272 -22.58 -7.37 3.74
C SER A 272 -22.15 -6.91 2.33
N SER A 273 -21.01 -6.20 2.19
CA SER A 273 -20.51 -5.66 0.90
C SER A 273 -19.69 -6.64 0.06
N VAL A 274 -19.02 -7.59 0.72
CA VAL A 274 -18.10 -8.53 0.08
C VAL A 274 -18.81 -9.38 -0.98
N GLY A 275 -20.08 -9.73 -0.75
CA GLY A 275 -20.91 -10.43 -1.73
C GLY A 275 -21.16 -9.59 -2.98
N ASP A 276 -21.58 -8.33 -2.82
CA ASP A 276 -21.97 -7.45 -3.92
C ASP A 276 -20.80 -7.01 -4.80
N ASP A 277 -19.63 -6.72 -4.21
CA ASP A 277 -18.40 -6.40 -4.96
C ASP A 277 -17.87 -7.63 -5.72
N LEU A 278 -17.90 -8.80 -5.08
CA LEU A 278 -17.53 -10.05 -5.71
C LEU A 278 -18.46 -10.38 -6.89
N GLU A 279 -19.77 -10.22 -6.71
CA GLU A 279 -20.76 -10.37 -7.79
C GLU A 279 -20.52 -9.38 -8.93
N ARG A 280 -20.23 -8.10 -8.63
CA ARG A 280 -19.88 -7.10 -9.64
C ARG A 280 -18.62 -7.49 -10.42
N SER A 281 -17.58 -7.96 -9.73
CA SER A 281 -16.34 -8.43 -10.33
C SER A 281 -16.58 -9.64 -11.24
N VAL A 282 -17.27 -10.68 -10.76
CA VAL A 282 -17.59 -11.90 -11.54
C VAL A 282 -18.49 -11.58 -12.73
N LYS A 283 -19.48 -10.68 -12.57
CA LYS A 283 -20.36 -10.24 -13.67
C LYS A 283 -19.62 -9.46 -14.74
N LYS A 284 -18.63 -8.64 -14.35
CA LYS A 284 -17.82 -7.86 -15.30
C LYS A 284 -16.83 -8.75 -16.06
N TYR A 285 -16.26 -9.75 -15.39
CA TYR A 285 -15.22 -10.63 -15.95
C TYR A 285 -15.59 -12.12 -15.90
N PRO A 286 -16.73 -12.53 -16.49
CA PRO A 286 -17.29 -13.87 -16.30
C PRO A 286 -16.38 -14.97 -16.84
N THR A 287 -15.60 -14.70 -17.89
CA THR A 287 -14.67 -15.68 -18.46
C THR A 287 -13.41 -15.87 -17.60
N HIS A 288 -12.87 -14.79 -17.05
CA HIS A 288 -11.61 -14.80 -16.28
C HIS A 288 -11.82 -15.26 -14.84
N LEU A 289 -12.98 -14.93 -14.25
CA LEU A 289 -13.33 -15.28 -12.87
C LEU A 289 -14.26 -16.48 -12.77
N LYS A 290 -14.42 -17.27 -13.85
CA LYS A 290 -15.27 -18.47 -13.87
C LYS A 290 -14.91 -19.52 -12.80
N CYS A 291 -13.65 -19.54 -12.35
CA CYS A 291 -13.16 -20.48 -11.35
C CYS A 291 -13.49 -20.06 -9.92
N VAL A 292 -14.01 -18.84 -9.72
CA VAL A 292 -14.28 -18.28 -8.41
C VAL A 292 -15.55 -18.90 -7.83
N ASP A 293 -15.39 -19.66 -6.75
CA ASP A 293 -16.48 -20.09 -5.88
C ASP A 293 -16.93 -18.93 -4.99
N VAL A 294 -17.96 -18.22 -5.44
CA VAL A 294 -18.51 -17.04 -4.78
C VAL A 294 -18.97 -17.35 -3.36
N GLU A 295 -19.62 -18.49 -3.13
CA GLU A 295 -20.14 -18.85 -1.80
C GLU A 295 -19.01 -19.19 -0.82
N LYS A 296 -17.93 -19.82 -1.27
CA LYS A 296 -16.76 -20.09 -0.42
C LYS A 296 -15.97 -18.85 -0.08
N VAL A 297 -15.78 -17.94 -1.05
CA VAL A 297 -15.16 -16.63 -0.77
C VAL A 297 -16.03 -15.86 0.23
N ARG A 298 -17.34 -15.80 -0.02
CA ARG A 298 -18.29 -15.11 0.86
C ARG A 298 -18.25 -15.68 2.27
N SER A 299 -18.36 -17.00 2.42
CA SER A 299 -18.34 -17.65 3.75
C SER A 299 -16.99 -17.55 4.47
N THR A 300 -15.87 -17.51 3.74
CA THR A 300 -14.54 -17.36 4.34
C THR A 300 -14.32 -15.94 4.85
N LEU A 301 -14.82 -14.96 4.10
CA LEU A 301 -14.69 -13.56 4.46
C LEU A 301 -15.83 -13.08 5.38
N CYS A 302 -16.99 -13.75 5.46
CA CYS A 302 -18.19 -13.27 6.18
C CYS A 302 -18.07 -13.20 7.71
N ASP A 303 -16.96 -13.61 8.30
CA ASP A 303 -16.65 -13.35 9.69
C ASP A 303 -15.39 -12.48 9.77
N ALA A 304 -15.59 -11.18 9.76
CA ALA A 304 -14.51 -10.22 9.72
C ALA A 304 -13.69 -10.31 11.01
N LYS A 305 -14.30 -10.66 12.16
CA LYS A 305 -13.55 -10.80 13.42
C LYS A 305 -12.58 -11.93 13.32
N LYS A 306 -13.03 -13.04 12.74
CA LYS A 306 -12.16 -14.14 12.41
C LYS A 306 -11.07 -13.69 11.44
N VAL A 307 -11.41 -13.03 10.33
CA VAL A 307 -10.42 -12.53 9.35
C VAL A 307 -9.37 -11.64 10.02
N VAL A 308 -9.78 -10.66 10.83
CA VAL A 308 -8.85 -9.76 11.52
C VAL A 308 -8.04 -10.50 12.59
N ALA A 309 -8.65 -11.39 13.37
CA ALA A 309 -7.92 -12.20 14.34
C ALA A 309 -6.85 -13.08 13.67
N GLU A 310 -7.16 -13.65 12.52
CA GLU A 310 -6.25 -14.46 11.69
C GLU A 310 -5.13 -13.59 11.10
N LEU A 311 -5.45 -12.39 10.60
CA LEU A 311 -4.48 -11.43 10.08
C LEU A 311 -3.62 -10.78 11.17
N LEU A 312 -4.09 -10.71 12.42
CA LEU A 312 -3.34 -10.18 13.58
C LEU A 312 -2.57 -11.25 14.34
N GLU A 313 -2.70 -12.53 13.97
CA GLU A 313 -2.05 -13.62 14.70
C GLU A 313 -0.52 -13.52 14.71
N TYR A 314 0.07 -12.80 13.74
CA TYR A 314 1.50 -12.52 13.69
C TYR A 314 2.03 -11.90 15.00
N ARG A 315 1.20 -11.12 15.71
CA ARG A 315 1.58 -10.45 16.97
C ARG A 315 1.97 -11.43 18.08
N LYS A 316 1.50 -12.69 18.00
CA LYS A 316 1.91 -13.76 18.93
C LYS A 316 3.36 -14.19 18.71
N MET A 317 3.98 -13.78 17.60
CA MET A 317 5.28 -14.26 17.14
C MET A 317 6.28 -13.12 16.98
N ILE A 318 5.91 -12.07 16.26
CA ILE A 318 6.73 -10.88 16.01
C ILE A 318 5.85 -9.66 16.32
N PRO A 319 6.31 -8.70 17.14
CA PRO A 319 5.54 -7.48 17.39
C PRO A 319 5.42 -6.64 16.11
N ASP A 320 4.53 -5.66 16.10
CA ASP A 320 4.35 -4.76 14.96
C ASP A 320 5.69 -4.13 14.54
N VAL A 321 5.97 -4.25 13.24
CA VAL A 321 7.18 -3.74 12.58
C VAL A 321 6.84 -2.52 11.72
N PHE A 322 7.88 -1.81 11.27
CA PHE A 322 7.71 -0.71 10.31
C PHE A 322 7.40 -1.29 8.94
N VAL A 323 6.20 -1.00 8.43
CA VAL A 323 5.71 -1.48 7.14
C VAL A 323 5.70 -0.33 6.14
N HIS A 324 6.14 -0.59 4.90
CA HIS A 324 6.05 0.39 3.82
C HIS A 324 4.58 0.64 3.44
N GLY A 325 3.77 -0.43 3.36
CA GLY A 325 2.31 -0.40 3.24
C GLY A 325 1.81 -0.33 1.80
N ASP A 326 2.61 0.27 0.92
CA ASP A 326 2.42 0.20 -0.53
C ASP A 326 3.64 -0.41 -1.25
N PHE A 327 4.14 -1.55 -0.76
CA PHE A 327 5.33 -2.19 -1.33
C PHE A 327 4.98 -3.07 -2.54
N TRP A 328 5.28 -2.56 -3.74
CA TRP A 328 4.98 -3.18 -5.03
C TRP A 328 5.92 -2.59 -6.10
N ALA A 329 6.04 -3.22 -7.27
CA ALA A 329 7.10 -2.88 -8.23
C ALA A 329 7.03 -1.45 -8.81
N SER A 330 5.89 -0.76 -8.69
CA SER A 330 5.75 0.65 -9.06
C SER A 330 6.48 1.60 -8.11
N ASN A 331 6.76 1.15 -6.88
CA ASN A 331 7.42 1.92 -5.82
C ASN A 331 8.86 1.46 -5.56
N ILE A 332 9.38 0.57 -6.40
CA ILE A 332 10.73 0.02 -6.31
C ILE A 332 11.49 0.39 -7.59
N LEU A 333 12.51 1.23 -7.45
CA LEU A 333 13.42 1.54 -8.54
C LEU A 333 14.61 0.60 -8.48
N PHE A 334 14.83 -0.12 -9.57
CA PHE A 334 15.98 -1.00 -9.75
C PHE A 334 17.04 -0.29 -10.58
N GLU A 335 18.32 -0.55 -10.29
CA GLU A 335 19.44 -0.01 -11.07
C GLU A 335 19.35 -0.48 -12.52
N MET A 336 19.66 0.42 -13.44
CA MET A 336 19.84 0.12 -14.86
C MET A 336 21.26 -0.36 -15.12
N ASP A 337 21.40 -1.50 -15.80
CA ASP A 337 22.69 -1.90 -16.33
C ASP A 337 23.04 -1.01 -17.53
N SER A 338 24.11 -0.23 -17.37
CA SER A 338 24.58 0.73 -18.39
C SER A 338 25.04 0.10 -19.70
N LYS A 339 25.38 -1.21 -19.70
CA LYS A 339 25.86 -1.92 -20.89
C LYS A 339 24.71 -2.55 -21.67
N THR A 340 23.74 -3.14 -20.98
CA THR A 340 22.62 -3.86 -21.61
C THR A 340 21.36 -3.00 -21.74
N ASN A 341 21.30 -1.86 -21.06
CA ASN A 341 20.11 -1.02 -20.90
C ASN A 341 18.91 -1.81 -20.34
N SER A 342 19.18 -2.86 -19.55
CA SER A 342 18.17 -3.67 -18.87
C SER A 342 18.08 -3.32 -17.39
N VAL A 343 16.92 -3.55 -16.80
CA VAL A 343 16.71 -3.42 -15.36
C VAL A 343 17.44 -4.57 -14.65
N SER A 344 18.24 -4.26 -13.63
CA SER A 344 18.96 -5.25 -12.83
C SER A 344 18.10 -5.78 -11.68
N ASP A 345 18.70 -6.66 -10.86
CA ASP A 345 18.09 -7.15 -9.63
C ASP A 345 18.33 -6.20 -8.43
N ARG A 346 19.27 -5.24 -8.54
CA ARG A 346 19.65 -4.36 -7.42
C ARG A 346 18.67 -3.19 -7.28
N ILE A 347 18.24 -2.93 -6.06
CA ILE A 347 17.35 -1.81 -5.73
C ILE A 347 18.19 -0.54 -5.59
N ALA A 348 17.88 0.47 -6.40
CA ALA A 348 18.46 1.81 -6.32
C ALA A 348 17.71 2.70 -5.31
N GLY A 349 16.41 2.49 -5.13
CA GLY A 349 15.60 3.25 -4.20
C GLY A 349 14.17 2.73 -4.05
N ILE A 350 13.66 2.79 -2.83
CA ILE A 350 12.24 2.58 -2.50
C ILE A 350 11.59 3.96 -2.29
N VAL A 351 10.45 4.17 -2.92
CA VAL A 351 9.75 5.46 -2.95
C VAL A 351 8.29 5.32 -2.54
N ASP A 352 7.63 6.46 -2.32
CA ASP A 352 6.20 6.53 -1.99
C ASP A 352 5.83 5.92 -0.63
N TRP A 353 6.47 6.44 0.42
CA TRP A 353 6.27 6.03 1.82
C TRP A 353 5.00 6.60 2.47
N GLN A 354 4.02 7.05 1.68
CA GLN A 354 2.82 7.73 2.19
C GLN A 354 1.85 6.80 2.92
N MET A 355 1.99 5.49 2.73
CA MET A 355 1.17 4.44 3.35
C MET A 355 1.89 3.73 4.50
N SER A 356 3.05 4.25 4.95
CA SER A 356 3.82 3.60 6.00
C SER A 356 3.10 3.62 7.34
N HIS A 357 3.11 2.50 8.04
CA HIS A 357 2.38 2.29 9.29
C HIS A 357 3.05 1.20 10.13
N GLN A 358 2.61 1.06 11.37
CA GLN A 358 2.86 -0.15 12.16
C GLN A 358 2.07 -1.29 11.55
N GLY A 359 2.68 -2.46 11.33
CA GLY A 359 1.95 -3.55 10.70
C GLY A 359 2.62 -4.91 10.79
N SER A 360 2.10 -5.83 9.98
CA SER A 360 2.53 -7.22 9.96
C SER A 360 3.84 -7.40 9.23
N PHE A 361 4.72 -8.24 9.76
CA PHE A 361 6.01 -8.55 9.13
C PHE A 361 5.88 -9.21 7.75
N VAL A 362 4.70 -9.77 7.44
CA VAL A 362 4.43 -10.41 6.14
C VAL A 362 3.74 -9.49 5.13
N GLU A 363 3.30 -8.30 5.53
CA GLU A 363 2.42 -7.44 4.71
C GLU A 363 3.05 -6.99 3.38
N ASP A 364 4.25 -6.40 3.44
CA ASP A 364 4.92 -5.88 2.25
C ASP A 364 5.25 -7.00 1.24
N LEU A 365 5.67 -8.17 1.73
CA LEU A 365 5.90 -9.34 0.88
C LEU A 365 4.60 -9.91 0.30
N SER A 366 3.53 -10.01 1.09
CA SER A 366 2.23 -10.46 0.60
C SER A 366 1.73 -9.55 -0.51
N ARG A 367 1.81 -8.23 -0.33
CA ARG A 367 1.43 -7.24 -1.34
C ARG A 367 2.26 -7.39 -2.62
N LEU A 368 3.58 -7.49 -2.51
CA LEU A 368 4.48 -7.65 -3.66
C LEU A 368 4.12 -8.89 -4.50
N TYR A 369 3.93 -10.03 -3.84
CA TYR A 369 3.57 -11.28 -4.51
C TYR A 369 2.17 -11.25 -5.13
N SER A 370 1.24 -10.54 -4.49
CA SER A 370 -0.12 -10.40 -4.99
C SER A 370 -0.20 -9.58 -6.28
N PHE A 371 0.58 -8.48 -6.40
CA PHE A 371 0.48 -7.57 -7.53
C PHE A 371 1.52 -7.77 -8.63
N ASN A 372 2.72 -8.27 -8.31
CA ASN A 372 3.87 -8.27 -9.24
C ASN A 372 4.48 -9.64 -9.53
N VAL A 373 3.85 -10.73 -9.09
CA VAL A 373 4.37 -12.08 -9.32
C VAL A 373 3.32 -12.96 -9.98
N ASP A 374 3.67 -13.51 -11.14
CA ASP A 374 2.82 -14.46 -11.86
C ASP A 374 2.80 -15.81 -11.13
N SER A 375 1.73 -16.59 -11.29
CA SER A 375 1.52 -17.82 -10.50
C SER A 375 2.66 -18.83 -10.58
N GLU A 376 3.20 -19.06 -11.78
CA GLU A 376 4.32 -19.98 -11.99
C GLU A 376 5.58 -19.53 -11.24
N VAL A 377 5.87 -18.22 -11.25
CA VAL A 377 7.00 -17.65 -10.51
C VAL A 377 6.73 -17.74 -9.01
N ARG A 378 5.51 -17.44 -8.55
CA ARG A 378 5.13 -17.54 -7.13
C ARG A 378 5.34 -18.96 -6.61
N HIS A 379 4.82 -19.98 -7.31
CA HIS A 379 4.98 -21.39 -6.91
C HIS A 379 6.43 -21.85 -6.83
N SER A 380 7.30 -21.32 -7.70
CA SER A 380 8.71 -21.71 -7.76
C SER A 380 9.64 -20.89 -6.86
N THR A 381 9.19 -19.76 -6.31
CA THR A 381 10.07 -18.83 -5.58
C THR A 381 9.63 -18.48 -4.17
N MET A 382 8.33 -18.59 -3.84
CA MET A 382 7.76 -18.03 -2.60
C MET A 382 8.44 -18.54 -1.32
N GLU A 383 8.65 -19.86 -1.19
CA GLU A 383 9.30 -20.43 0.00
C GLU A 383 10.76 -20.01 0.11
N GLU A 384 11.51 -20.03 -0.99
CA GLU A 384 12.94 -19.67 -1.00
C GLU A 384 13.15 -18.17 -0.72
N VAL A 385 12.34 -17.30 -1.33
CA VAL A 385 12.41 -15.86 -1.09
C VAL A 385 12.05 -15.54 0.35
N PHE A 386 11.01 -16.18 0.89
CA PHE A 386 10.66 -16.01 2.30
C PHE A 386 11.75 -16.57 3.23
N ARG A 387 12.43 -17.65 2.83
CA ARG A 387 13.63 -18.14 3.53
C ARG A 387 14.72 -17.08 3.62
N ARG A 388 15.01 -16.39 2.51
CA ARG A 388 16.01 -15.30 2.50
C ARG A 388 15.60 -14.15 3.42
N TYR A 389 14.33 -13.74 3.38
CA TYR A 389 13.79 -12.77 4.32
C TYR A 389 13.99 -13.23 5.79
N PHE A 390 13.61 -14.48 6.09
CA PHE A 390 13.65 -15.04 7.43
C PHE A 390 15.08 -15.15 7.98
N ASP A 391 16.01 -15.68 7.17
CA ASP A 391 17.42 -15.82 7.55
C ASP A 391 18.06 -14.45 7.79
N LYS A 392 17.71 -13.44 6.98
CA LYS A 392 18.16 -12.06 7.16
C LYS A 392 17.60 -11.44 8.45
N MET A 393 16.32 -11.66 8.76
CA MET A 393 15.71 -11.25 10.04
C MET A 393 16.39 -11.92 11.23
N GLN A 394 16.71 -13.21 11.16
CA GLN A 394 17.45 -13.91 12.22
C GLN A 394 18.84 -13.31 12.45
N MET A 395 19.52 -12.92 11.38
CA MET A 395 20.83 -12.29 11.45
C MET A 395 20.77 -10.88 12.06
N LEU A 396 19.80 -10.06 11.65
CA LEU A 396 19.73 -8.65 12.04
C LEU A 396 18.96 -8.40 13.35
N ALA A 397 17.98 -9.23 13.69
CA ALA A 397 17.17 -9.13 14.90
C ALA A 397 17.16 -10.45 15.70
N PRO A 398 18.35 -10.99 16.10
CA PRO A 398 18.46 -12.33 16.68
C PRO A 398 17.68 -12.49 17.99
N ASN A 399 17.56 -11.42 18.79
CA ASN A 399 16.83 -11.46 20.06
C ASN A 399 15.33 -11.72 19.86
N THR A 400 14.69 -11.00 18.94
CA THR A 400 13.28 -11.19 18.59
C THR A 400 13.06 -12.53 17.89
N MET A 401 13.97 -12.91 17.00
CA MET A 401 13.81 -14.10 16.16
C MET A 401 14.20 -15.42 16.85
N LYS A 402 14.80 -15.39 18.05
CA LYS A 402 15.36 -16.57 18.74
C LYS A 402 14.35 -17.71 18.93
N SER A 403 13.09 -17.39 19.21
CA SER A 403 12.00 -18.36 19.44
C SER A 403 11.11 -18.56 18.22
N VAL A 404 11.38 -17.85 17.12
CA VAL A 404 10.55 -17.90 15.92
C VAL A 404 11.03 -19.05 15.03
N SER A 405 10.13 -19.97 14.71
CA SER A 405 10.42 -21.03 13.73
C SER A 405 10.06 -20.59 12.32
N PHE A 406 10.90 -20.95 11.34
CA PHE A 406 10.60 -20.66 9.93
C PHE A 406 9.23 -21.20 9.52
N LYS A 407 8.91 -22.44 9.89
CA LYS A 407 7.66 -23.09 9.48
C LYS A 407 6.44 -22.31 9.96
N ALA A 408 6.47 -21.82 11.20
CA ALA A 408 5.36 -21.05 11.75
C ALA A 408 5.27 -19.66 11.10
N ALA A 409 6.41 -18.98 10.89
CA ALA A 409 6.44 -17.68 10.21
C ALA A 409 5.96 -17.79 8.74
N TYR A 410 6.39 -18.84 8.04
CA TYR A 410 5.98 -19.10 6.67
C TYR A 410 4.49 -19.42 6.56
N HIS A 411 3.93 -20.16 7.53
CA HIS A 411 2.49 -20.40 7.57
C HIS A 411 1.67 -19.11 7.75
N ILE A 412 2.15 -18.17 8.56
CA ILE A 412 1.54 -16.82 8.67
C ILE A 412 1.59 -16.09 7.33
N PHE A 413 2.71 -16.18 6.61
CA PHE A 413 2.86 -15.59 5.29
C PHE A 413 1.89 -16.23 4.26
N GLU A 414 1.79 -17.56 4.22
CA GLU A 414 0.85 -18.29 3.35
C GLU A 414 -0.61 -17.92 3.64
N ARG A 415 -0.96 -17.78 4.93
CA ARG A 415 -2.29 -17.33 5.33
C ARG A 415 -2.56 -15.90 4.90
N ALA A 416 -1.63 -14.98 5.15
CA ALA A 416 -1.78 -13.58 4.77
C ALA A 416 -1.96 -13.45 3.26
N ILE A 417 -1.05 -14.00 2.44
CA ILE A 417 -1.17 -13.92 0.98
C ILE A 417 -2.47 -14.56 0.46
N SER A 418 -2.97 -15.62 1.11
CA SER A 418 -4.26 -16.24 0.75
C SER A 418 -5.44 -15.30 1.03
N TYR A 419 -5.45 -14.60 2.16
CA TYR A 419 -6.45 -13.56 2.43
C TYR A 419 -6.36 -12.40 1.44
N TYR A 420 -5.15 -11.94 1.09
CA TYR A 420 -4.98 -10.93 0.02
C TYR A 420 -5.52 -11.44 -1.32
N GLY A 421 -5.30 -12.71 -1.65
CA GLY A 421 -5.84 -13.34 -2.85
C GLY A 421 -7.37 -13.33 -2.91
N LEU A 422 -8.05 -13.59 -1.78
CA LEU A 422 -9.50 -13.45 -1.70
C LEU A 422 -9.94 -12.00 -1.88
N MET A 423 -9.29 -11.05 -1.18
CA MET A 423 -9.61 -9.62 -1.28
C MET A 423 -9.39 -9.06 -2.69
N LEU A 424 -8.36 -9.51 -3.39
CA LEU A 424 -8.09 -9.11 -4.78
C LEU A 424 -9.23 -9.48 -5.73
N VAL A 425 -9.86 -10.65 -5.55
CA VAL A 425 -10.99 -11.06 -6.40
C VAL A 425 -12.23 -10.24 -6.11
N VAL A 426 -12.48 -9.95 -4.83
CA VAL A 426 -13.61 -9.11 -4.42
C VAL A 426 -13.53 -7.75 -5.11
N PHE A 427 -12.34 -7.12 -5.10
CA PHE A 427 -12.12 -5.80 -5.69
C PHE A 427 -11.51 -5.82 -7.09
N ALA A 428 -11.66 -6.92 -7.84
CA ALA A 428 -11.02 -7.06 -9.13
C ALA A 428 -11.43 -5.94 -10.10
N LYS A 429 -12.72 -5.60 -10.16
CA LYS A 429 -13.22 -4.48 -10.97
C LYS A 429 -12.48 -3.18 -10.68
N GLN A 430 -12.38 -2.82 -9.41
CA GLN A 430 -11.82 -1.55 -8.98
C GLN A 430 -10.32 -1.52 -9.25
N PHE A 431 -9.58 -2.57 -8.86
CA PHE A 431 -8.15 -2.65 -9.12
C PHE A 431 -7.84 -2.59 -10.62
N ILE A 432 -8.62 -3.26 -11.46
CA ILE A 432 -8.41 -3.22 -12.91
C ILE A 432 -8.72 -1.83 -13.48
N GLU A 433 -9.82 -1.20 -13.08
CA GLU A 433 -10.17 0.14 -13.54
C GLU A 433 -9.09 1.17 -13.15
N THR A 434 -8.59 1.09 -11.92
CA THR A 434 -7.52 1.97 -11.42
C THR A 434 -6.18 1.70 -12.11
N LEU A 435 -5.79 0.43 -12.24
CA LEU A 435 -4.44 0.06 -12.70
C LEU A 435 -4.31 0.01 -14.22
N ALA A 436 -5.35 -0.46 -14.92
CA ALA A 436 -5.31 -0.65 -16.36
C ALA A 436 -5.70 0.61 -17.15
N LEU A 437 -6.55 1.48 -16.60
CA LEU A 437 -6.97 2.73 -17.25
C LEU A 437 -7.49 2.51 -18.69
N GLY A 438 -8.21 1.41 -18.90
CA GLY A 438 -8.72 1.03 -20.21
C GLY A 438 -7.70 0.42 -21.17
N ASN A 439 -6.46 0.17 -20.73
CA ASN A 439 -5.46 -0.58 -21.49
C ASN A 439 -5.77 -2.10 -21.42
N PRO A 440 -6.19 -2.73 -22.52
CA PRO A 440 -6.64 -4.14 -22.49
C PRO A 440 -5.52 -5.12 -22.13
N THR A 441 -4.27 -4.80 -22.48
CA THR A 441 -3.11 -5.65 -22.16
C THR A 441 -2.82 -5.62 -20.66
N THR A 442 -2.88 -4.44 -20.05
CA THR A 442 -2.68 -4.28 -18.59
C THR A 442 -3.81 -4.95 -17.83
N GLU A 443 -5.05 -4.80 -18.29
CA GLU A 443 -6.22 -5.47 -17.75
C GLU A 443 -6.06 -7.00 -17.75
N ALA A 444 -5.64 -7.58 -18.88
CA ALA A 444 -5.43 -9.03 -18.98
C ALA A 444 -4.33 -9.52 -18.02
N VAL A 445 -3.22 -8.78 -17.89
CA VAL A 445 -2.12 -9.14 -16.96
C VAL A 445 -2.60 -9.11 -15.51
N VAL A 446 -3.30 -8.05 -15.11
CA VAL A 446 -3.82 -7.90 -13.74
C VAL A 446 -4.87 -8.98 -13.44
N LEU A 447 -5.78 -9.26 -14.37
CA LEU A 447 -6.77 -10.34 -14.24
C LEU A 447 -6.11 -11.70 -14.04
N ASN A 448 -5.10 -12.04 -14.84
CA ASN A 448 -4.39 -13.31 -14.72
C ASN A 448 -3.74 -13.47 -13.34
N ARG A 449 -3.16 -12.40 -12.79
CA ARG A 449 -2.61 -12.42 -11.43
C ARG A 449 -3.70 -12.56 -10.37
N ILE A 450 -4.81 -11.83 -10.48
CA ILE A 450 -5.94 -11.95 -9.54
C ILE A 450 -6.46 -13.38 -9.52
N THR A 451 -6.73 -13.97 -10.69
CA THR A 451 -7.17 -15.36 -10.83
C THR A 451 -6.15 -16.34 -10.27
N GLY A 452 -4.86 -16.11 -10.53
CA GLY A 452 -3.77 -16.91 -9.99
C GLY A 452 -3.70 -16.90 -8.46
N ASN A 453 -3.77 -15.73 -7.84
CA ASN A 453 -3.80 -15.57 -6.38
C ASN A 453 -5.03 -16.25 -5.78
N TYR A 454 -6.19 -16.15 -6.45
CA TYR A 454 -7.40 -16.85 -6.03
C TYR A 454 -7.23 -18.36 -6.00
N MET A 455 -6.66 -18.95 -7.06
CA MET A 455 -6.47 -20.40 -7.13
C MET A 455 -5.58 -20.91 -5.99
N ASP A 456 -4.57 -20.13 -5.62
CA ASP A 456 -3.68 -20.46 -4.49
C ASP A 456 -4.41 -20.34 -3.16
N ALA A 457 -5.17 -19.26 -2.97
CA ALA A 457 -6.01 -19.08 -1.78
C ALA A 457 -7.06 -20.20 -1.65
N ALA A 458 -7.70 -20.58 -2.75
CA ALA A 458 -8.68 -21.65 -2.80
C ALA A 458 -8.07 -22.99 -2.34
N LYS A 459 -6.85 -23.29 -2.80
CA LYS A 459 -6.10 -24.46 -2.35
C LYS A 459 -5.76 -24.38 -0.84
N PHE A 460 -5.34 -23.22 -0.35
CA PHE A 460 -5.03 -23.01 1.07
C PHE A 460 -6.25 -23.25 1.98
N PHE A 461 -7.42 -22.74 1.59
CA PHE A 461 -8.65 -22.88 2.36
C PHE A 461 -9.44 -24.18 2.08
N ASN A 462 -8.92 -25.07 1.22
CA ASN A 462 -9.59 -26.32 0.79
C ASN A 462 -10.98 -26.08 0.20
N PHE A 463 -11.06 -25.10 -0.69
CA PHE A 463 -12.22 -24.90 -1.57
C PHE A 463 -12.29 -25.98 -2.65
#